data_AF-A0A950CPL0-F1
#
_entry.id   AF-A0A950CPL0-F1
#
_cell.length_a   1.000
_cell.length_b   1.000
_cell.length_c   1.000
_cell.angle_alpha   90.00
_cell.angle_beta   90.00
_cell.angle_gamma   90.00
#
_symmetry.space_group_name_H-M   'P 1'
#
loop_
_entity.id
_entity.type
_entity.pdbx_description
1 polymer ?
#
loop_
_entity_poly.entity_id
_entity_poly.type
_entity_poly.pdbx_seq_one_letter_code
_entity_poly.pdbx_strand_id
1 'polypeptide(L)'
;MLAVIREAKPLTDFSVEITWEEGDISVISLHEIVAKGGVFAPLSDPKIFGQLKIGEGARWLEWPGEVDICADTLWYQAHPNAKIDELELIKEISRTSSDRQQ
;
A
#
# COMPACT_ATOMS: atom_id res chain seq x y z
N MET A 1 -5.12 5.36 10.22
CA MET A 1 -5.44 3.95 9.90
C MET A 1 -4.17 3.33 9.35
N LEU A 2 -3.79 2.15 9.83
CA LEU A 2 -2.59 1.44 9.38
C LEU A 2 -3.04 0.21 8.57
N ALA A 3 -3.18 0.33 7.26
CA ALA A 3 -3.65 -0.73 6.37
C ALA A 3 -2.60 -1.85 6.21
N VAL A 4 -3.01 -3.10 6.45
CA VAL A 4 -2.12 -4.28 6.38
C VAL A 4 -2.53 -5.14 5.18
N ILE A 5 -1.53 -5.54 4.39
CA ILE A 5 -1.72 -6.33 3.16
C ILE A 5 -1.55 -7.81 3.46
N ARG A 6 -2.62 -8.58 3.29
CA ARG A 6 -2.57 -10.04 3.47
C ARG A 6 -2.10 -10.75 2.20
N GLU A 7 -2.62 -10.37 1.05
CA GLU A 7 -2.22 -10.87 -0.26
C GLU A 7 -2.22 -9.75 -1.30
N ALA A 8 -1.36 -9.84 -2.30
CA ALA A 8 -1.33 -8.90 -3.42
C ALA A 8 -0.95 -9.62 -4.72
N LYS A 9 -1.62 -9.27 -5.82
CA LYS A 9 -1.39 -9.83 -7.15
C LYS A 9 -1.35 -8.74 -8.20
N PRO A 10 -0.35 -8.72 -9.10
CA PRO A 10 -0.36 -7.81 -10.24
C PRO A 10 -1.35 -8.30 -11.30
N LEU A 11 -2.07 -7.37 -11.92
CA LEU A 11 -2.95 -7.61 -13.06
C LEU A 11 -2.30 -7.11 -14.36
N THR A 12 -2.83 -7.54 -15.51
CA THR A 12 -2.23 -7.28 -16.83
C THR A 12 -2.37 -5.83 -17.33
N ASP A 13 -3.23 -5.04 -16.68
CA ASP A 13 -3.56 -3.65 -17.01
C ASP A 13 -2.84 -2.62 -16.11
N PHE A 14 -1.76 -3.04 -15.44
CA PHE A 14 -1.05 -2.26 -14.40
C PHE A 14 -1.92 -1.94 -13.17
N SER A 15 -2.94 -2.75 -12.92
CA SER A 15 -3.66 -2.75 -11.65
C SER A 15 -3.06 -3.76 -10.67
N VAL A 16 -3.31 -3.55 -9.38
CA VAL A 16 -3.01 -4.52 -8.32
C VAL A 16 -4.30 -4.94 -7.62
N GLU A 17 -4.50 -6.24 -7.47
CA GLU A 17 -5.52 -6.79 -6.58
C GLU A 17 -4.88 -6.98 -5.21
N ILE A 18 -5.52 -6.44 -4.17
CA ILE A 18 -5.06 -6.51 -2.79
C ILE A 18 -6.16 -7.14 -1.94
N THR A 19 -5.80 -8.17 -1.19
CA THR A 19 -6.58 -8.66 -0.05
C THR A 19 -6.01 -8.04 1.22
N TRP A 20 -6.81 -7.27 1.93
CA TRP A 20 -6.44 -6.64 3.18
C TRP A 20 -6.57 -7.62 4.36
N GLU A 21 -5.94 -7.32 5.49
CA GLU A 21 -5.97 -8.17 6.69
C GLU A 21 -7.40 -8.50 7.15
N GLU A 22 -8.30 -7.51 7.11
CA GLU A 22 -9.71 -7.66 7.49
C GLU A 22 -10.55 -8.44 6.45
N GLY A 23 -9.95 -8.85 5.33
CA GLY A 23 -10.56 -9.65 4.28
C GLY A 23 -11.19 -8.85 3.14
N ASP A 24 -11.24 -7.53 3.24
CA ASP A 24 -11.65 -6.66 2.12
C ASP A 24 -10.73 -6.87 0.91
N ILE A 25 -11.29 -6.77 -0.29
CA ILE A 25 -10.54 -6.87 -1.54
C ILE A 25 -10.69 -5.58 -2.33
N SER A 26 -9.57 -5.05 -2.83
CA SER A 26 -9.54 -3.86 -3.66
C SER A 26 -8.73 -4.10 -4.93
N VAL A 27 -9.21 -3.57 -6.06
CA VAL A 27 -8.45 -3.51 -7.32
C VAL A 27 -8.09 -2.06 -7.57
N ILE A 28 -6.79 -1.77 -7.60
CA ILE A 28 -6.26 -0.41 -7.68
C ILE A 28 -5.46 -0.26 -8.97
N SER A 29 -5.89 0.65 -9.85
CA SER A 29 -5.11 0.98 -11.04
C SER A 29 -3.92 1.86 -10.68
N LEU A 30 -2.72 1.44 -11.08
CA LEU A 30 -1.49 2.22 -10.94
C LEU A 30 -1.11 2.92 -12.25
N HIS A 31 -1.95 2.86 -13.28
CA HIS A 31 -1.65 3.38 -14.61
C HIS A 31 -1.21 4.86 -14.58
N GLU A 32 -1.86 5.72 -13.80
CA GLU A 32 -1.47 7.13 -13.70
C GLU A 32 -0.11 7.33 -13.04
N ILE A 33 0.21 6.52 -12.02
CA ILE A 33 1.51 6.56 -11.31
C ILE A 33 2.62 6.09 -12.26
N VAL A 34 2.38 4.99 -12.97
CA VAL A 34 3.30 4.44 -13.98
C VAL A 34 3.52 5.44 -15.12
N ALA A 35 2.44 6.04 -15.64
CA ALA A 35 2.49 7.01 -16.74
C ALA A 35 3.21 8.31 -16.37
N LYS A 36 3.17 8.71 -15.09
CA LYS A 36 3.92 9.87 -14.57
C LYS A 36 5.44 9.66 -14.66
N GLY A 37 5.90 8.41 -14.64
CA GLY A 37 7.32 8.05 -14.73
C GLY A 37 8.11 8.47 -13.48
N GLY A 38 9.36 8.92 -13.69
CA GLY A 38 10.28 9.23 -12.59
C GLY A 38 10.73 7.95 -11.87
N VAL A 39 10.61 7.90 -10.55
CA VAL A 39 10.93 6.70 -9.75
C VAL A 39 10.10 5.49 -10.18
N PHE A 40 8.87 5.71 -10.69
CA PHE A 40 7.99 4.63 -11.16
C PHE A 40 8.21 4.23 -12.62
N ALA A 41 9.14 4.87 -13.34
CA ALA A 41 9.40 4.56 -14.74
C ALA A 41 9.70 3.06 -15.00
N PRO A 42 10.41 2.31 -14.13
CA PRO A 42 10.62 0.87 -14.35
C PRO A 42 9.33 0.06 -14.40
N LEU A 43 8.26 0.52 -13.74
CA LEU A 43 6.97 -0.18 -13.69
C LEU A 43 6.20 -0.15 -15.00
N SER A 44 6.64 0.63 -16.01
CA SER A 44 6.03 0.58 -17.35
C SER A 44 6.37 -0.70 -18.10
N ASP A 45 7.39 -1.46 -17.67
CA ASP A 45 7.66 -2.80 -18.17
C ASP A 45 6.79 -3.84 -17.42
N PRO A 46 5.86 -4.53 -18.10
CA PRO A 46 5.02 -5.56 -17.47
C PRO A 46 5.82 -6.66 -16.78
N LYS A 47 7.05 -6.95 -17.21
CA LYS A 47 7.92 -7.94 -16.56
C LYS A 47 8.44 -7.45 -15.22
N ILE A 48 8.72 -6.15 -15.10
CA ILE A 48 9.08 -5.56 -13.81
C ILE A 48 7.83 -5.46 -12.94
N PHE A 49 6.72 -4.95 -13.48
CA PHE A 49 5.45 -4.84 -12.76
C PHE A 49 4.96 -6.19 -12.20
N GLY A 50 5.12 -7.27 -12.97
CA GLY A 50 4.76 -8.63 -12.56
C GLY A 50 5.62 -9.21 -11.42
N GLN A 51 6.73 -8.56 -11.06
CA GLN A 51 7.58 -8.96 -9.93
C GLN A 51 7.12 -8.33 -8.60
N LEU A 52 5.88 -7.85 -8.54
CA LEU A 52 5.24 -7.35 -7.33
C LEU A 52 5.47 -8.28 -6.14
N LYS A 53 5.89 -7.71 -5.01
CA LYS A 53 5.98 -8.38 -3.71
C LYS A 53 5.35 -7.53 -2.62
N ILE A 54 4.96 -8.20 -1.54
CA ILE A 54 4.60 -7.53 -0.29
C ILE A 54 5.89 -7.31 0.49
N GLY A 55 6.12 -6.06 0.88
CA GLY A 55 7.26 -5.67 1.70
C GLY A 55 7.19 -6.17 3.13
N GLU A 56 8.24 -5.89 3.90
CA GLU A 56 8.32 -6.31 5.30
C GLU A 56 7.16 -5.74 6.14
N GLY A 57 6.66 -6.55 7.08
CA GLY A 57 5.55 -6.15 7.94
C GLY A 57 4.22 -5.93 7.21
N ALA A 58 4.11 -6.31 5.93
CA ALA A 58 2.91 -6.13 5.12
C ALA A 58 2.45 -4.66 5.02
N ARG A 59 3.42 -3.73 5.01
CA ARG A 59 3.17 -2.27 5.06
C ARG A 59 3.35 -1.54 3.72
N TRP A 60 3.88 -2.20 2.69
CA TRP A 60 4.00 -1.66 1.34
C TRP A 60 4.02 -2.77 0.29
N LEU A 61 3.80 -2.38 -0.95
CA LEU A 61 4.10 -3.18 -2.13
C LEU A 61 5.44 -2.75 -2.69
N GLU A 62 6.27 -3.69 -3.14
CA GLU A 62 7.59 -3.40 -3.70
C GLU A 62 7.86 -4.13 -5.01
N TRP A 63 8.74 -3.52 -5.80
CA TRP A 63 9.27 -4.04 -7.06
C TRP A 63 10.80 -3.91 -7.08
N PRO A 64 11.49 -4.63 -7.97
CA PRO A 64 12.93 -4.47 -8.14
C PRO A 64 13.33 -3.01 -8.40
N GLY A 65 14.45 -2.59 -7.82
CA GLY A 65 14.99 -1.24 -8.01
C GLY A 65 14.45 -0.19 -7.04
N GLU A 66 14.17 -0.57 -5.80
CA GLU A 66 13.78 0.34 -4.70
C GLU A 66 12.47 1.09 -4.95
N VAL A 67 11.60 0.54 -5.79
CA VAL A 67 10.26 1.10 -6.02
C VAL A 67 9.30 0.46 -5.04
N ASP A 68 8.72 1.28 -4.18
CA ASP A 68 7.69 0.87 -3.22
C ASP A 68 6.46 1.81 -3.25
N ILE A 69 5.32 1.26 -2.82
CA ILE A 69 4.10 2.03 -2.61
C ILE A 69 3.51 1.61 -1.25
N CYS A 70 3.37 2.57 -0.34
CA CYS A 70 2.84 2.34 1.00
C CYS A 70 1.40 1.79 0.98
N ALA A 71 1.12 0.83 1.84
CA ALA A 71 -0.20 0.21 1.99
C ALA A 71 -1.30 1.23 2.32
N ASP A 72 -1.00 2.23 3.16
CA ASP A 72 -1.96 3.28 3.51
C ASP A 72 -2.34 4.14 2.28
N THR A 73 -1.38 4.43 1.40
CA THR A 73 -1.65 5.17 0.15
C THR A 73 -2.59 4.37 -0.75
N LEU A 74 -2.32 3.07 -0.90
CA LEU A 74 -3.17 2.15 -1.65
C LEU A 74 -4.58 2.05 -1.03
N TRP A 75 -4.67 1.98 0.29
CA TRP A 75 -5.95 1.93 1.00
C TRP A 75 -6.78 3.20 0.77
N TYR A 76 -6.18 4.38 0.87
CA TYR A 76 -6.89 5.64 0.62
C TYR A 76 -7.34 5.79 -0.83
N GLN A 77 -6.54 5.32 -1.79
CA GLN A 77 -6.94 5.31 -3.20
C GLN A 77 -8.13 4.37 -3.44
N ALA A 78 -8.16 3.20 -2.78
CA ALA A 78 -9.28 2.25 -2.86
C ALA A 78 -10.53 2.75 -2.11
N HIS A 79 -10.35 3.53 -1.04
CA HIS A 79 -11.42 3.99 -0.15
C HIS A 79 -11.39 5.52 -0.01
N PRO A 80 -11.73 6.28 -1.07
CA PRO A 80 -11.65 7.75 -1.05
C PRO A 80 -12.58 8.40 -0.02
N ASN A 81 -13.58 7.67 0.48
CA ASN A 81 -14.51 8.11 1.52
C ASN A 81 -14.20 7.52 2.91
N ALA A 82 -13.11 6.77 3.07
CA ALA A 82 -12.69 6.29 4.38
C ALA A 82 -12.41 7.51 5.27
N LYS A 83 -13.26 7.71 6.28
CA LYS A 83 -13.04 8.77 7.26
C LYS A 83 -11.72 8.49 7.97
N ILE A 84 -10.88 9.51 8.10
CA ILE A 84 -9.76 9.46 9.03
C ILE A 84 -10.40 9.29 10.40
N ASP A 85 -10.34 8.08 10.94
CA ASP A 85 -10.72 7.86 12.33
C ASP A 85 -9.60 8.47 13.19
N GLU A 86 -9.72 9.77 13.42
CA GLU A 86 -8.81 10.61 14.22
C GLU A 86 -8.55 9.97 15.60
N LEU A 87 -9.50 9.17 16.06
CA LEU A 87 -9.46 8.36 17.29
C LEU A 87 -8.38 7.26 17.28
N GLU A 88 -8.10 6.62 16.14
CA GLU A 88 -7.04 5.61 16.07
C GLU A 88 -5.64 6.25 16.12
N LEU A 89 -5.49 7.45 15.57
CA LEU A 89 -4.23 8.21 15.65
C LEU A 89 -3.91 8.61 17.09
N ILE A 90 -4.93 9.04 17.85
CA ILE A 90 -4.78 9.39 19.27
C ILE A 90 -4.45 8.14 20.11
N LYS A 91 -5.11 7.00 19.87
CA LYS A 91 -4.82 5.75 20.58
C LYS A 91 -3.38 5.27 20.36
N GLU A 92 -2.88 5.35 19.13
CA GLU A 92 -1.50 4.96 18.80
C GLU A 92 -0.48 5.87 19.52
N ILE A 93 -0.69 7.19 19.48
CA ILE A 93 0.16 8.16 20.19
C ILE A 93 0.12 7.94 21.70
N SER A 94 -1.05 7.63 22.27
CA SER A 94 -1.20 7.31 23.70
C SER A 94 -0.48 6.02 24.08
N ARG A 95 -0.50 4.98 23.23
CA ARG A 95 0.25 3.73 23.46
C ARG A 95 1.76 3.95 23.40
N THR A 96 2.27 4.63 22.36
CA THR A 96 3.71 4.89 22.19
C THR A 96 4.29 5.86 23.23
N SER A 97 3.44 6.71 23.82
CA SER A 97 3.86 7.62 24.90
C SER A 97 3.96 6.93 26.26
N SER A 98 3.32 5.77 26.45
CA SER A 98 3.36 5.01 27.70
C SER A 98 4.66 4.22 27.89
N ASP A 99 5.35 3.83 26.81
CA ASP A 99 6.60 3.04 26.87
C ASP A 99 7.87 3.87 27.13
N ARG A 100 7.77 5.20 27.21
CA ARG A 100 8.90 6.08 27.54
C ARG A 100 8.96 6.55 29.00
N GLN A 101 8.09 6.00 29.86
CA GLN A 101 8.17 6.19 31.31
C GLN A 101 8.20 4.85 32.05
N GLN A 102 9.27 4.07 31.89
CA GLN A 102 9.71 3.11 32.90
C GLN A 102 11.22 2.94 32.85
#